data_AF-A0A8M1P0S2-F1
#
_entry.id   AF-A0A8M1P0S2-F1
#
_cell.length_a   1.000
_cell.length_b   1.000
_cell.length_c   1.000
_cell.angle_alpha   90.00
_cell.angle_beta   90.00
_cell.angle_gamma   90.00
#
_symmetry.space_group_name_H-M   'P 1'
#
loop_
_entity.id
_entity.type
_entity.pdbx_description
1 polymer ?
#
loop_
_entity_poly.entity_id
_entity_poly.type
_entity_poly.pdbx_seq_one_letter_code
_entity_poly.pdbx_strand_id
1 'polypeptide(L)'
;MLGTESLHQLDVHGLVTVCSEDAKMSLAPARQTNHYQPSNLLNQVKQHQGEILGFLDSKKIKYFTVDISTSNDAKEQMRKKVGNPSAMPPQVFNGDKYCGDYQKFFDAVEEGKPEAFFKL
;
A
#
# COMPACT_ATOMS: atom_id res chain seq x y z
N MET A 1 -9.18 -26.23 1.08
CA MET A 1 -8.91 -25.82 2.47
C MET A 1 -7.63 -25.00 2.54
N LEU A 2 -7.60 -23.86 1.85
CA LEU A 2 -6.66 -22.75 2.12
C LEU A 2 -7.57 -21.53 2.18
N GLY A 3 -7.71 -20.99 3.39
CA GLY A 3 -8.68 -19.95 3.72
C GLY A 3 -8.35 -18.65 3.00
N THR A 4 -9.37 -18.01 2.46
CA THR A 4 -9.33 -16.60 2.09
C THR A 4 -9.17 -15.80 3.38
N GLU A 5 -7.95 -15.37 3.69
CA GLU A 5 -7.72 -14.39 4.75
C GLU A 5 -8.33 -13.06 4.28
N SER A 6 -9.59 -12.86 4.65
CA SER A 6 -10.28 -11.59 4.49
C SER A 6 -9.55 -10.55 5.35
N LEU A 7 -9.45 -9.31 4.86
CA LEU A 7 -8.83 -8.16 5.53
C LEU A 7 -9.41 -7.84 6.94
N HIS A 8 -10.42 -8.60 7.38
CA HIS A 8 -11.07 -8.54 8.68
C HIS A 8 -10.33 -9.27 9.81
N GLN A 9 -9.30 -10.09 9.53
CA GLN A 9 -8.58 -10.85 10.57
C GLN A 9 -7.26 -10.21 11.05
N LEU A 10 -6.97 -8.98 10.64
CA LEU A 10 -5.81 -8.25 11.13
C LEU A 10 -6.23 -7.34 12.29
N ASP A 11 -6.68 -7.96 13.37
CA ASP A 11 -6.74 -7.33 14.69
C ASP A 11 -5.30 -7.23 15.24
N VAL A 12 -4.51 -6.33 14.64
CA VAL A 12 -3.16 -5.99 15.07
C VAL A 12 -3.17 -4.56 15.57
N HIS A 13 -3.81 -4.37 16.73
CA HIS A 13 -3.70 -3.10 17.46
C HIS A 13 -2.22 -2.72 17.62
N GLY A 14 -1.82 -1.61 16.98
CA GLY A 14 -0.46 -1.07 17.04
C GLY A 14 0.51 -1.51 15.93
N LEU A 15 0.05 -2.22 14.88
CA LEU A 15 0.84 -2.39 13.65
C LEU A 15 0.33 -1.47 12.54
N VAL A 16 1.29 -0.89 11.81
CA VAL A 16 0.99 -0.15 10.58
C VAL A 16 0.74 -1.14 9.44
N THR A 17 -0.37 -0.98 8.72
CA THR A 17 -0.66 -1.70 7.48
C THR A 17 -0.32 -0.83 6.29
N VAL A 18 0.45 -1.35 5.34
CA VAL A 18 0.70 -0.69 4.05
C VAL A 18 0.10 -1.55 2.94
N CYS A 19 -0.95 -1.07 2.28
CA CYS A 19 -1.47 -1.70 1.08
C CYS A 19 -0.51 -1.42 -0.09
N SER A 20 0.13 -2.48 -0.59
CA SER A 20 1.05 -2.44 -1.73
C SER A 20 0.39 -3.03 -2.98
N GLU A 21 1.00 -2.79 -4.14
CA GLU A 21 0.64 -3.44 -5.41
C GLU A 21 1.94 -3.99 -5.98
N ASP A 22 2.39 -5.07 -5.36
CA ASP A 22 3.56 -5.82 -5.77
C ASP A 22 3.15 -6.73 -6.92
N ALA A 23 2.81 -6.11 -8.06
CA ALA A 23 2.50 -6.86 -9.27
C ALA A 23 3.65 -7.83 -9.52
N LYS A 24 3.42 -9.13 -9.26
CA LYS A 24 4.38 -10.16 -9.61
C LYS A 24 4.62 -10.01 -11.09
N MET A 25 5.83 -9.59 -11.43
CA MET A 25 6.30 -9.54 -12.80
C MET A 25 6.42 -10.99 -13.27
N SER A 26 5.29 -11.62 -13.55
CA SER A 26 5.24 -12.83 -14.35
C SER A 26 5.62 -12.38 -15.75
N LEU A 27 6.89 -12.57 -16.08
CA LEU A 27 7.39 -12.56 -17.45
C LEU A 27 6.65 -13.67 -18.21
N ALA A 28 5.41 -13.40 -18.61
CA ALA A 28 4.82 -14.12 -19.73
C ALA A 28 5.62 -13.72 -20.99
N PRO A 29 6.03 -14.68 -21.84
CA PRO A 29 6.81 -14.36 -23.03
C PRO A 29 6.02 -13.39 -23.89
N ALA A 30 6.65 -12.26 -24.23
CA ALA A 30 6.08 -11.17 -24.98
C ALA A 30 5.45 -11.68 -26.29
N ARG A 31 4.11 -11.77 -26.32
CA ARG A 31 3.36 -11.73 -27.57
C ARG A 31 2.96 -10.30 -27.83
N GLN A 32 3.68 -9.71 -28.79
CA GLN A 32 3.45 -8.43 -29.44
C GLN A 32 1.94 -8.08 -29.53
N THR A 33 1.42 -7.34 -28.55
CA THR A 33 0.12 -6.68 -28.67
C THR A 33 0.22 -5.29 -28.05
N ASN A 34 0.02 -4.30 -28.90
CA ASN A 34 -0.17 -2.86 -28.72
C ASN A 34 0.14 -2.21 -27.35
N HIS A 35 1.16 -1.34 -27.35
CA HIS A 35 1.34 -0.15 -26.51
C HIS A 35 0.41 0.04 -25.30
N TYR A 36 0.65 -0.70 -24.22
CA TYR A 36 0.48 -0.18 -22.88
C TYR A 36 1.89 -0.11 -22.31
N GLN A 37 2.37 1.09 -21.93
CA GLN A 37 3.65 1.30 -21.26
C GLN A 37 3.35 1.53 -19.77
N PRO A 38 3.18 0.45 -18.97
CA PRO A 38 2.79 0.56 -17.57
C PRO A 38 3.99 0.91 -16.67
N SER A 39 5.18 1.05 -17.25
CA SER A 39 6.45 1.11 -16.52
C SER A 39 6.51 2.32 -15.59
N ASN A 40 6.13 3.51 -16.05
CA ASN A 40 6.28 4.72 -15.25
C ASN A 40 5.35 4.73 -14.03
N LEU A 41 4.09 4.35 -14.19
CA LEU A 41 3.14 4.33 -13.07
C LEU A 41 3.50 3.25 -12.05
N LEU A 42 3.88 2.05 -12.52
CA LEU A 42 4.32 0.98 -11.62
C LEU A 42 5.60 1.36 -10.88
N ASN A 43 6.54 2.01 -11.55
CA ASN A 43 7.79 2.47 -10.93
C ASN A 43 7.51 3.53 -9.86
N GLN A 44 6.61 4.48 -10.12
CA GLN A 44 6.20 5.48 -9.12
C GLN A 44 5.55 4.81 -7.89
N VAL A 45 4.62 3.88 -8.11
CA VAL A 45 3.97 3.15 -7.00
C VAL A 45 5.00 2.40 -6.15
N LYS A 46 5.96 1.72 -6.80
CA LYS A 46 7.06 1.02 -6.11
C LYS A 46 7.98 1.96 -5.34
N GLN A 47 8.30 3.11 -5.93
CA GLN A 47 9.10 4.13 -5.27
C GLN A 47 8.37 4.66 -4.02
N HIS A 48 7.11 5.07 -4.17
CA HIS A 48 6.29 5.58 -3.07
C HIS A 48 6.13 4.57 -1.93
N GLN A 49 5.95 3.29 -2.26
CA GLN A 49 5.94 2.20 -1.29
C GLN A 49 7.30 2.09 -0.59
N GLY A 50 8.39 2.01 -1.36
CA GLY A 50 9.75 1.89 -0.83
C GLY A 50 10.12 3.01 0.14
N GLU A 51 9.69 4.24 -0.12
CA GLU A 51 9.94 5.38 0.76
C GLU A 51 9.20 5.27 2.10
N ILE A 52 7.92 4.88 2.09
CA ILE A 52 7.15 4.65 3.33
C ILE A 52 7.76 3.50 4.13
N LEU A 53 8.09 2.37 3.48
CA LEU A 53 8.68 1.22 4.13
C LEU A 53 10.06 1.54 4.71
N GLY A 54 10.89 2.24 3.95
CA GLY A 54 12.21 2.69 4.41
C GLY A 54 12.13 3.60 5.64
N PHE A 55 11.14 4.50 5.68
CA PHE A 55 10.89 5.31 6.88
C PHE A 55 10.51 4.43 8.08
N LEU A 56 9.56 3.52 7.94
CA LEU A 56 9.13 2.62 9.02
C LEU A 56 10.29 1.77 9.55
N ASP A 57 11.12 1.21 8.66
CA ASP A 57 12.32 0.43 9.01
C ASP A 57 13.35 1.27 9.77
N SER A 58 13.54 2.53 9.36
CA SER A 58 14.48 3.45 9.99
C SER A 58 14.06 3.80 11.43
N LYS A 59 12.75 3.91 11.66
CA LYS A 59 12.15 4.22 12.98
C LYS A 59 11.86 2.98 13.82
N LYS A 60 12.12 1.77 13.32
CA LYS A 60 11.78 0.50 13.98
C LYS A 60 10.29 0.37 14.30
N ILE A 61 9.45 1.00 13.50
CA ILE A 61 7.99 0.86 13.60
C ILE A 61 7.64 -0.49 12.99
N LYS A 62 6.87 -1.31 13.71
CA LYS A 62 6.40 -2.58 13.17
C LYS A 62 5.28 -2.32 12.16
N TYR A 63 5.36 -3.01 11.03
CA TYR A 63 4.36 -2.95 9.98
C TYR A 63 4.19 -4.29 9.29
N PHE A 64 3.13 -4.40 8.51
CA PHE A 64 2.93 -5.48 7.56
C PHE A 64 2.43 -4.91 6.22
N THR A 65 2.75 -5.59 5.13
CA THR A 65 2.30 -5.22 3.79
C THR A 65 1.14 -6.11 3.35
N VAL A 66 0.19 -5.53 2.63
CA VAL A 66 -0.91 -6.27 1.99
C VAL A 66 -0.83 -6.02 0.50
N ASP A 67 -0.45 -7.04 -0.26
CA ASP A 67 -0.39 -6.96 -1.73
C ASP A 67 -1.80 -7.06 -2.34
N ILE A 68 -2.35 -5.92 -2.74
CA ILE A 68 -3.69 -5.82 -3.34
C ILE A 68 -3.71 -6.25 -4.82
N SER A 69 -2.55 -6.50 -5.45
CA SER A 69 -2.48 -6.95 -6.84
C SER A 69 -3.00 -8.39 -7.01
N THR A 70 -3.00 -9.15 -5.92
CA THR A 70 -3.32 -10.59 -5.90
C THR A 70 -4.82 -10.87 -5.88
N SER A 71 -5.66 -9.90 -5.51
CA SER A 71 -7.10 -10.09 -5.35
C SER A 71 -7.87 -8.79 -5.59
N ASN A 72 -8.86 -8.84 -6.48
CA ASN A 72 -9.80 -7.74 -6.68
C ASN A 72 -10.57 -7.40 -5.40
N ASP A 73 -10.87 -8.39 -4.55
CA ASP A 73 -11.52 -8.17 -3.26
C ASP A 73 -10.64 -7.33 -2.32
N ALA A 74 -9.34 -7.62 -2.24
CA ALA A 74 -8.41 -6.83 -1.43
C ALA A 74 -8.35 -5.36 -1.90
N LYS A 75 -8.33 -5.14 -3.22
CA LYS A 75 -8.36 -3.81 -3.83
C LYS A 75 -9.66 -3.06 -3.52
N GLU A 76 -10.80 -3.75 -3.59
CA GLU A 76 -12.11 -3.17 -3.28
C GLU A 76 -12.27 -2.87 -1.79
N GLN A 77 -11.80 -3.77 -0.91
CA GLN A 77 -11.78 -3.55 0.54
C GLN A 77 -10.92 -2.35 0.92
N MET A 78 -9.73 -2.20 0.33
CA MET A 78 -8.89 -1.01 0.52
C MET A 78 -9.67 0.26 0.13
N ARG A 79 -10.23 0.31 -1.08
CA ARG A 79 -11.01 1.47 -1.57
C ARG A 79 -12.19 1.80 -0.66
N LYS A 80 -12.89 0.78 -0.16
CA LYS A 80 -13.99 0.93 0.78
C LYS A 80 -13.53 1.49 2.13
N LYS A 81 -12.43 0.97 2.70
CA LYS A 81 -11.85 1.48 3.95
C LYS A 81 -11.34 2.91 3.83
N VAL A 82 -10.78 3.28 2.68
CA VAL A 82 -10.36 4.67 2.38
C VAL A 82 -11.56 5.59 2.14
N GLY A 83 -12.68 5.06 1.65
CA GLY A 83 -13.82 5.86 1.20
C GLY A 83 -13.57 6.54 -0.16
N ASN A 84 -12.63 6.03 -0.97
CA ASN A 84 -12.31 6.54 -2.29
C ASN A 84 -12.25 5.39 -3.32
N PRO A 85 -13.19 5.32 -4.29
CA PRO A 85 -13.25 4.24 -5.28
C PRO A 85 -12.08 4.26 -6.27
N SER A 86 -11.36 5.38 -6.37
CA SER A 86 -10.20 5.56 -7.24
C SER A 86 -8.88 5.53 -6.47
N ALA A 87 -8.90 5.15 -5.18
CA ALA A 87 -7.69 5.06 -4.36
C ALA A 87 -6.66 4.13 -5.02
N MET A 88 -5.44 4.64 -5.15
CA MET A 88 -4.27 3.93 -5.66
C MET A 88 -3.28 3.70 -4.53
N PRO A 89 -2.54 2.58 -4.55
CA PRO A 89 -1.51 2.30 -3.57
C PRO A 89 -0.33 3.28 -3.69
N PRO A 90 0.45 3.51 -2.61
CA PRO A 90 0.26 2.94 -1.27
C PRO A 90 -0.90 3.57 -0.49
N GLN A 91 -1.52 2.78 0.40
CA GLN A 91 -2.50 3.25 1.38
C GLN A 91 -2.13 2.74 2.77
N VAL A 92 -2.07 3.64 3.75
CA VAL A 92 -1.55 3.34 5.09
C VAL A 92 -2.66 3.38 6.13
N PHE A 93 -2.67 2.38 7.01
CA PHE A 93 -3.55 2.29 8.18
C PHE A 93 -2.73 1.99 9.43
N ASN A 94 -3.22 2.43 10.58
CA ASN A 94 -2.73 2.01 11.89
C ASN A 94 -3.90 1.37 12.65
N GLY A 95 -3.90 0.04 12.74
CA GLY A 95 -5.12 -0.72 13.05
C GLY A 95 -6.25 -0.35 12.09
N ASP A 96 -7.39 0.07 12.63
CA ASP A 96 -8.56 0.51 11.84
C ASP A 96 -8.51 1.97 11.39
N LYS A 97 -7.50 2.74 11.84
CA LYS A 97 -7.41 4.17 11.53
C LYS A 97 -6.68 4.38 10.21
N TYR A 98 -7.39 4.89 9.21
CA TYR A 98 -6.77 5.32 7.96
C TYR A 98 -5.81 6.51 8.18
N CYS A 99 -4.54 6.36 7.82
CA CYS A 99 -3.49 7.36 7.97
C CYS A 99 -3.46 8.29 6.75
N GLY A 100 -3.34 7.71 5.56
CA GLY A 100 -3.28 8.46 4.30
C GLY A 100 -2.65 7.67 3.16
N ASP A 101 -2.56 8.34 2.02
CA ASP A 101 -1.80 7.91 0.85
C ASP A 101 -0.35 8.43 0.91
N TYR A 102 0.41 8.21 -0.16
CA TYR A 102 1.78 8.71 -0.26
C TYR A 102 1.87 10.24 -0.17
N GLN A 103 0.95 10.99 -0.79
CA GLN A 103 1.03 12.46 -0.77
C GLN A 103 0.91 12.98 0.65
N LYS A 104 -0.02 12.46 1.45
CA LYS A 104 -0.12 12.81 2.88
C LYS A 104 1.13 12.45 3.68
N PHE A 105 1.79 11.34 3.36
CA PHE A 105 3.05 10.98 4.00
C PHE A 105 4.15 11.98 3.64
N PHE A 106 4.28 12.30 2.34
CA PHE A 106 5.24 13.28 1.85
C PHE A 106 5.05 14.65 2.50
N ASP A 107 3.80 15.15 2.55
CA ASP A 107 3.48 16.43 3.19
C ASP A 107 3.89 16.41 4.68
N ALA A 108 3.65 15.30 5.39
CA ALA A 108 4.06 15.17 6.79
C ALA A 108 5.58 15.11 6.98
N VAL A 109 6.33 14.55 6.02
CA VAL A 109 7.80 14.59 5.99
C VAL A 109 8.28 16.02 5.80
N GLU A 110 7.73 16.75 4.83
CA GLU A 110 8.08 18.16 4.55
C GLU A 110 7.76 19.08 5.73
N GLU A 111 6.68 18.81 6.48
CA GLU A 111 6.34 19.51 7.72
C GLU A 111 7.20 19.11 8.93
N GLY A 112 8.10 18.12 8.78
CA GLY A 112 8.92 17.61 9.87
C GLY A 112 8.15 16.81 10.93
N LYS A 113 6.98 16.27 10.59
CA LYS A 113 6.11 15.49 11.48
C LYS A 113 5.68 14.13 10.89
N PRO A 114 6.58 13.32 10.32
CA PRO A 114 6.20 12.07 9.68
C PRO A 114 5.62 11.05 10.67
N GLU A 115 6.00 11.05 11.95
CA GLU A 115 5.38 10.15 12.95
C GLU A 115 3.89 10.42 13.15
N ALA A 116 3.46 11.69 13.04
CA ALA A 116 2.06 12.07 13.19
C ALA A 116 1.18 11.48 12.07
N PHE A 117 1.72 11.29 10.87
CA PHE A 117 1.03 10.62 9.76
C PHE A 117 0.62 9.20 10.16
N PHE A 118 1.50 8.45 10.84
CA PHE A 118 1.22 7.08 11.27
C PHE A 118 0.28 6.98 12.48
N LYS A 119 -0.18 8.11 13.02
CA LYS A 119 -1.04 8.19 14.21
C LYS A 119 -0.45 7.45 15.41
N LEU A 120 0.87 7.58 15.57
CA LEU A 120 1.65 7.07 16.71
C LEU A 120 1.72 8.10 17.83
#